data_AF-A0A2E1QP42-F1
#
_entry.id   AF-A0A2E1QP42-F1
#
_cell.length_a   1.000
_cell.length_b   1.000
_cell.length_c   1.000
_cell.angle_alpha   90.00
_cell.angle_beta   90.00
_cell.angle_gamma   90.00
#
_symmetry.space_group_name_H-M   'P 1'
#
loop_
_entity.id
_entity.type
_entity.pdbx_description
1 polymer ?
#
loop_
_entity_poly.entity_id
_entity_poly.type
_entity_poly.pdbx_seq_one_letter_code
_entity_poly.pdbx_strand_id
1 'polypeptide(L)'
;MASTNSEETGLKPTKENRKKFDIDLSYGHLHEDRIIDMLQNKKIEVKTERDMWSRTGNIAIEYESYGKPSGVNATEADFWFHNLAIKDDVYCTLVFSVENLKKIVHGLDYHKSVSGGDNHASRMFLVNLSKLFSTDTLKLYKNISTLV
;
A
#
# COMPACT_ATOMS: atom_id res chain seq x y z
N MET A 1 -17.77 -26.77 -16.77
CA MET A 1 -16.58 -25.93 -16.50
C MET A 1 -16.38 -25.92 -15.01
N ALA A 2 -15.20 -26.26 -14.53
CA ALA A 2 -14.94 -26.44 -13.10
C ALA A 2 -15.10 -25.10 -12.38
N SER A 3 -15.87 -25.09 -11.29
CA SER A 3 -15.94 -23.98 -10.34
C SER A 3 -14.52 -23.69 -9.85
N THR A 4 -14.13 -22.41 -9.85
CA THR A 4 -12.87 -22.00 -9.23
C THR A 4 -13.05 -22.00 -7.71
N ASN A 5 -12.01 -22.36 -6.95
CA ASN A 5 -12.00 -22.40 -5.46
C ASN A 5 -12.58 -21.13 -4.78
N SER A 6 -12.66 -20.02 -5.52
CA SER A 6 -13.19 -18.73 -5.09
C SER A 6 -14.73 -18.62 -5.03
N GLU A 7 -15.49 -19.53 -5.66
CA GLU A 7 -16.96 -19.53 -5.57
C GLU A 7 -17.45 -20.16 -4.25
N GLU A 8 -16.64 -21.05 -3.64
CA GLU A 8 -17.00 -21.77 -2.41
C GLU A 8 -16.90 -20.91 -1.13
N THR A 9 -16.11 -19.83 -1.14
CA THR A 9 -15.87 -18.97 0.03
C THR A 9 -16.85 -17.80 0.16
N GLY A 10 -17.72 -17.58 -0.84
CA GLY A 10 -18.66 -16.45 -0.86
C GLY A 10 -18.02 -15.06 -1.03
N LEU A 11 -16.70 -14.99 -1.29
CA LEU A 11 -15.94 -13.74 -1.39
C LEU A 11 -16.02 -13.09 -2.78
N LYS A 12 -16.53 -13.80 -3.79
CA LYS A 12 -16.74 -13.26 -5.14
C LYS A 12 -18.23 -13.11 -5.46
N PRO A 13 -18.62 -12.08 -6.25
CA PRO A 13 -19.99 -11.96 -6.74
C PRO A 13 -20.39 -13.20 -7.55
N THR A 14 -21.60 -13.71 -7.37
CA THR A 14 -22.15 -14.80 -8.20
C THR A 14 -22.50 -14.32 -9.60
N LYS A 15 -22.68 -15.25 -10.55
CA LYS A 15 -23.08 -14.92 -11.92
C LYS A 15 -24.37 -14.10 -12.00
N GLU A 16 -25.31 -14.31 -11.08
CA GLU A 16 -26.58 -13.57 -11.00
C GLU A 16 -26.40 -12.11 -10.56
N ASN A 17 -25.36 -11.83 -9.76
CA ASN A 17 -25.03 -10.51 -9.24
C ASN A 17 -24.08 -9.72 -10.17
N ARG A 18 -23.41 -10.38 -11.13
CA ARG A 18 -22.51 -9.75 -12.12
C ARG A 18 -23.28 -9.20 -13.33
N LYS A 19 -24.17 -8.22 -13.12
CA LYS A 19 -25.03 -7.70 -14.22
C LYS A 19 -24.35 -6.79 -15.25
N LYS A 20 -23.06 -6.44 -15.14
CA LYS A 20 -22.43 -5.39 -16.00
C LYS A 20 -20.93 -5.53 -16.35
N PHE A 21 -20.30 -6.70 -16.20
CA PHE A 21 -18.83 -6.83 -16.37
C PHE A 21 -18.37 -7.69 -17.56
N ASP A 22 -19.08 -7.69 -18.70
CA ASP A 22 -18.81 -8.64 -19.79
C ASP A 22 -17.47 -8.47 -20.55
N ILE A 23 -16.76 -7.34 -20.41
CA ILE A 23 -15.62 -7.03 -21.29
C ILE A 23 -14.24 -7.36 -20.69
N ASP A 24 -14.12 -7.58 -19.38
CA ASP A 24 -12.81 -7.92 -18.77
C ASP A 24 -12.89 -8.84 -17.53
N LEU A 25 -13.79 -9.84 -17.57
CA LEU A 25 -14.05 -10.77 -16.47
C LEU A 25 -12.81 -11.53 -16.01
N SER A 26 -11.94 -11.99 -16.92
CA SER A 26 -10.79 -12.81 -16.55
C SER A 26 -9.70 -12.00 -15.84
N TYR A 27 -9.43 -10.77 -16.29
CA TYR A 27 -8.49 -9.86 -15.64
C TYR A 27 -9.01 -9.42 -14.27
N GLY A 28 -10.30 -9.08 -14.18
CA GLY A 28 -10.97 -8.77 -12.90
C GLY A 28 -10.86 -9.91 -11.89
N HIS A 29 -11.18 -11.14 -12.29
CA HIS A 29 -11.09 -12.31 -11.40
C HIS A 29 -9.68 -12.59 -10.90
N LEU A 30 -8.66 -12.43 -11.75
CA LEU A 30 -7.27 -12.62 -11.36
C LEU A 30 -6.88 -11.66 -10.23
N HIS A 31 -7.31 -10.40 -10.31
CA HIS A 31 -7.00 -9.41 -9.27
C HIS A 31 -7.86 -9.60 -8.01
N GLU A 32 -9.10 -10.03 -8.14
CA GLU A 32 -9.93 -10.44 -7.00
C GLU A 32 -9.27 -11.61 -6.24
N ASP A 33 -8.79 -12.64 -6.94
CA ASP A 33 -8.08 -13.77 -6.31
C ASP A 33 -6.80 -13.32 -5.61
N ARG A 34 -6.06 -12.37 -6.20
CA ARG A 34 -4.88 -11.78 -5.56
C ARG A 34 -5.22 -11.00 -4.30
N ILE A 35 -6.34 -10.27 -4.28
CA ILE A 35 -6.80 -9.57 -3.08
C ILE A 35 -7.22 -10.58 -2.01
N ILE A 36 -7.93 -11.65 -2.38
CA ILE A 36 -8.30 -12.71 -1.45
C ILE A 36 -7.05 -13.36 -0.86
N ASP A 37 -6.08 -13.75 -1.68
CA ASP A 37 -4.80 -14.32 -1.23
C ASP A 37 -4.05 -13.35 -0.30
N MET A 38 -4.01 -12.06 -0.65
CA MET A 38 -3.41 -11.02 0.17
C MET A 38 -4.04 -10.93 1.56
N LEU A 39 -5.36 -11.03 1.67
CA LEU A 39 -6.07 -10.90 2.94
C LEU A 39 -6.06 -12.20 3.76
N GLN A 40 -5.95 -13.37 3.12
CA GLN A 40 -6.03 -14.66 3.80
C GLN A 40 -4.67 -15.26 4.15
N ASN A 41 -3.67 -15.08 3.27
CA ASN A 41 -2.44 -15.88 3.29
C ASN A 41 -1.18 -15.04 3.47
N LYS A 42 -1.28 -13.71 3.64
CA LYS A 42 -0.14 -12.80 3.72
C LYS A 42 -0.12 -12.01 5.03
N LYS A 43 1.07 -11.65 5.48
CA LYS A 43 1.27 -10.77 6.64
C LYS A 43 1.04 -9.32 6.22
N ILE A 44 0.19 -8.61 6.97
CA ILE A 44 -0.14 -7.20 6.71
C ILE A 44 0.31 -6.34 7.89
N GLU A 45 1.06 -5.28 7.61
CA GLU A 45 1.28 -4.19 8.56
C GLU A 45 0.32 -3.05 8.27
N VAL A 46 -0.43 -2.63 9.30
CA VAL A 46 -1.40 -1.54 9.19
C VAL A 46 -0.86 -0.31 9.94
N LYS A 47 -0.85 0.83 9.26
CA LYS A 47 -0.60 2.15 9.84
C LYS A 47 -1.78 3.06 9.54
N THR A 48 -2.11 3.92 10.49
CA THR A 48 -3.15 4.93 10.33
C THR A 48 -2.57 6.29 10.60
N GLU A 49 -2.68 7.20 9.63
CA GLU A 49 -2.33 8.60 9.78
C GLU A 49 -3.61 9.44 9.86
N ARG A 50 -3.76 10.19 10.96
CA ARG A 50 -4.96 10.99 11.24
C ARG A 50 -4.70 12.45 10.95
N ASP A 51 -5.47 13.03 10.03
CA ASP A 51 -5.55 14.46 9.68
C ASP A 51 -4.25 15.12 9.14
N MET A 52 -3.05 14.65 9.47
CA MET A 52 -1.78 15.27 9.05
C MET A 52 -1.54 15.15 7.54
N TRP A 53 -1.91 14.01 6.95
CA TRP A 53 -1.78 13.78 5.52
C TRP A 53 -2.65 14.75 4.71
N SER A 54 -3.86 15.09 5.19
CA SER A 54 -4.79 15.97 4.47
C SER A 54 -4.38 17.44 4.59
N ARG A 55 -3.68 17.80 5.67
CA ARG A 55 -3.14 19.16 5.87
C ARG A 55 -1.85 19.42 5.10
N THR A 56 -0.97 18.42 5.01
CA THR A 56 0.38 18.58 4.46
C THR A 56 0.55 18.01 3.06
N GLY A 57 -0.34 17.12 2.63
CA GLY A 57 -0.22 16.36 1.39
C GLY A 57 0.87 15.27 1.43
N ASN A 58 1.42 14.94 2.60
CA ASN A 58 2.46 13.92 2.75
C ASN A 58 2.00 12.81 3.69
N ILE A 59 2.46 11.58 3.40
CA ILE A 59 2.36 10.45 4.33
C ILE A 59 3.71 10.18 4.98
N ALA A 60 3.68 9.69 6.22
CA ALA A 60 4.88 9.32 6.95
C ALA A 60 5.15 7.80 6.88
N ILE A 61 6.31 7.43 6.32
CA ILE A 61 6.78 6.04 6.30
C ILE A 61 7.96 5.91 7.27
N GLU A 62 7.70 5.33 8.45
CA GLU A 62 8.72 5.11 9.48
C GLU A 62 9.76 4.07 9.03
N TYR A 63 11.03 4.34 9.34
CA TYR A 63 12.15 3.43 9.04
C TYR A 63 13.12 3.21 10.20
N GLU A 64 13.00 3.97 11.31
CA GLU A 64 13.87 3.86 12.48
C GLU A 64 13.10 4.28 13.75
N SER A 65 13.41 3.65 14.89
CA SER A 65 13.00 4.08 16.22
C SER A 65 14.12 3.86 17.24
N TYR A 66 14.44 4.87 18.05
CA TYR A 66 15.54 4.85 19.03
C TYR A 66 16.89 4.38 18.43
N GLY A 67 17.21 4.81 17.21
CA GLY A 67 18.46 4.45 16.54
C GLY A 67 18.51 3.01 16.01
N LYS A 68 17.40 2.27 16.07
CA LYS A 68 17.29 0.90 15.55
C LYS A 68 16.36 0.84 14.34
N PRO A 69 16.60 -0.06 13.38
CA PRO A 69 15.66 -0.29 12.28
C PRO A 69 14.24 -0.51 12.79
N SER A 70 13.27 0.18 12.19
CA SER A 70 11.84 0.07 12.49
C SER A 70 11.02 0.18 11.19
N GLY A 71 9.71 -0.02 11.27
CA GLY A 71 8.77 0.17 10.17
C GLY A 71 9.24 -0.50 8.88
N VAL A 72 9.35 0.27 7.80
CA VAL A 72 9.71 -0.27 6.48
C VAL A 72 11.08 -0.97 6.44
N ASN A 73 12.01 -0.62 7.33
CA ASN A 73 13.34 -1.25 7.38
C ASN A 73 13.37 -2.55 8.21
N ALA A 74 12.39 -2.80 9.07
CA ALA A 74 12.38 -3.95 9.98
C ALA A 74 11.16 -4.88 9.81
N THR A 75 10.12 -4.43 9.11
CA THR A 75 8.89 -5.21 8.94
C THR A 75 9.12 -6.51 8.18
N GLU A 76 8.47 -7.57 8.65
CA GLU A 76 8.35 -8.87 7.99
C GLU A 76 7.02 -9.03 7.24
N ALA A 77 6.22 -7.95 7.15
CA ALA A 77 4.97 -7.98 6.43
C ALA A 77 5.21 -8.11 4.91
N ASP A 78 4.29 -8.79 4.23
CA ASP A 78 4.24 -8.84 2.77
C ASP A 78 3.63 -7.54 2.23
N PHE A 79 2.64 -6.98 2.93
CA PHE A 79 1.90 -5.79 2.53
C PHE A 79 1.84 -4.72 3.62
N TRP A 80 1.83 -3.47 3.18
CA TRP A 80 1.70 -2.28 4.00
C TRP A 80 0.39 -1.56 3.66
N PHE A 81 -0.49 -1.48 4.65
CA PHE A 81 -1.78 -0.81 4.56
C PHE A 81 -1.68 0.53 5.27
N HIS A 82 -1.83 1.61 4.53
CA HIS A 82 -1.69 2.96 5.04
C HIS A 82 -3.04 3.67 4.98
N ASN A 83 -3.73 3.70 6.13
CA ASN A 83 -5.02 4.33 6.29
C ASN A 83 -4.85 5.85 6.42
N LEU A 84 -5.55 6.57 5.56
CA LEU A 84 -5.67 8.02 5.52
C LEU A 84 -6.97 8.40 6.22
N ALA A 85 -6.90 8.71 7.51
CA ALA A 85 -8.08 9.03 8.31
C ALA A 85 -8.33 10.54 8.37
N ILE A 86 -9.60 10.93 8.30
CA ILE A 86 -10.09 12.28 8.63
C ILE A 86 -10.94 12.14 9.89
N LYS A 87 -10.45 12.68 11.00
CA LYS A 87 -11.00 12.40 12.34
C LYS A 87 -11.07 10.88 12.59
N ASP A 88 -12.28 10.33 12.73
CA ASP A 88 -12.52 8.92 13.06
C ASP A 88 -12.95 8.10 11.83
N ASP A 89 -13.01 8.72 10.65
CA ASP A 89 -13.39 8.05 9.40
C ASP A 89 -12.16 7.77 8.53
N VAL A 90 -12.06 6.55 7.99
CA VAL A 90 -10.99 6.16 7.07
C VAL A 90 -11.39 6.59 5.67
N TYR A 91 -10.85 7.72 5.22
CA TYR A 91 -11.14 8.29 3.91
C TYR A 91 -10.62 7.39 2.77
N CYS A 92 -9.42 6.86 2.93
CA CYS A 92 -8.78 6.00 1.93
C CYS A 92 -7.76 5.07 2.59
N THR A 93 -7.59 3.87 2.05
CA THR A 93 -6.46 2.99 2.39
C THR A 93 -5.59 2.83 1.16
N LEU A 94 -4.32 3.20 1.28
CA LEU A 94 -3.30 2.89 0.28
C LEU A 94 -2.68 1.54 0.63
N VAL A 95 -2.62 0.65 -0.36
CA VAL A 95 -2.02 -0.69 -0.18
C VAL A 95 -0.79 -0.80 -1.06
N PHE A 96 0.33 -1.18 -0.45
CA PHE A 96 1.61 -1.43 -1.12
C PHE A 96 2.09 -2.84 -0.77
N SER A 97 2.73 -3.55 -1.70
CA SER A 97 3.66 -4.60 -1.26
C SER A 97 4.82 -3.91 -0.55
N VAL A 98 5.33 -4.51 0.53
CA VAL A 98 6.46 -3.96 1.28
C VAL A 98 7.69 -3.81 0.39
N GLU A 99 7.90 -4.75 -0.54
CA GLU A 99 8.96 -4.67 -1.54
C GLU A 99 8.85 -3.40 -2.40
N ASN A 100 7.67 -3.10 -2.94
CA ASN A 100 7.48 -1.92 -3.78
C ASN A 100 7.56 -0.64 -2.95
N LEU A 101 7.04 -0.65 -1.72
CA LEU A 101 7.18 0.48 -0.81
C LEU A 101 8.66 0.79 -0.55
N LYS A 102 9.51 -0.23 -0.30
CA LYS A 102 10.97 -0.08 -0.17
C LYS A 102 11.59 0.55 -1.43
N LYS A 103 11.23 0.06 -2.62
CA LYS A 103 11.70 0.64 -3.90
C LYS A 103 11.31 2.11 -4.03
N ILE A 104 10.08 2.46 -3.68
CA ILE A 104 9.57 3.83 -3.74
C ILE A 104 10.34 4.74 -2.78
N VAL A 105 10.44 4.37 -1.50
CA VAL A 105 11.07 5.24 -0.49
C VAL A 105 12.59 5.33 -0.63
N HIS A 106 13.27 4.33 -1.18
CA HIS A 106 14.72 4.38 -1.38
C HIS A 106 15.13 4.86 -2.78
N GLY A 107 14.30 4.62 -3.79
CA GLY A 107 14.62 4.90 -5.20
C GLY A 107 14.17 6.26 -5.72
N LEU A 108 13.23 6.93 -5.05
CA LEU A 108 12.82 8.28 -5.43
C LEU A 108 13.83 9.30 -4.90
N ASP A 109 14.39 10.11 -5.82
CA ASP A 109 15.40 11.16 -5.57
C ASP A 109 15.01 12.16 -4.47
N TYR A 110 13.72 12.24 -4.11
CA TYR A 110 13.24 13.22 -3.14
C TYR A 110 12.23 12.61 -2.16
N HIS A 111 12.73 12.27 -0.98
CA HIS A 111 11.93 12.12 0.22
C HIS A 111 12.60 12.90 1.35
N LYS A 112 11.81 13.69 2.09
CA LYS A 112 12.33 14.40 3.26
C LYS A 112 12.36 13.44 4.43
N SER A 113 13.53 13.21 5.02
CA SER A 113 13.63 12.51 6.30
C SER A 113 13.36 13.48 7.45
N VAL A 114 12.51 13.09 8.40
CA VAL A 114 12.22 13.88 9.61
C VAL A 114 12.19 13.00 10.85
N SER A 115 12.36 13.62 12.02
CA SER A 115 12.10 12.99 13.32
C SER A 115 10.66 13.25 13.76
N GLY A 116 10.02 12.23 14.34
CA GLY A 116 8.65 12.28 14.81
C GLY A 116 8.36 11.15 15.79
N GLY A 117 7.07 10.84 16.00
CA GLY A 117 6.65 9.89 17.03
C GLY A 117 6.87 10.40 18.45
N ASP A 118 6.61 9.54 19.43
CA ASP A 118 6.79 9.89 20.84
C ASP A 118 8.26 10.22 21.13
N ASN A 119 8.49 11.29 21.89
CA ASN A 119 9.82 11.80 22.23
C ASN A 119 10.71 12.15 21.02
N HIS A 120 10.14 12.33 19.82
CA HIS A 120 10.89 12.48 18.57
C HIS A 120 11.88 11.34 18.29
N ALA A 121 11.60 10.15 18.83
CA ALA A 121 12.52 9.01 18.79
C ALA A 121 12.46 8.23 17.47
N SER A 122 11.42 8.44 16.64
CA SER A 122 11.26 7.77 15.35
C SER A 122 11.75 8.64 14.21
N ARG A 123 12.29 8.01 13.16
CA ARG A 123 12.60 8.66 11.88
C ARG A 123 11.71 8.12 10.77
N MET A 124 11.28 9.03 9.91
CA MET A 124 10.33 8.71 8.85
C MET A 124 10.63 9.48 7.56
N PHE A 125 10.32 8.84 6.45
CA PHE A 125 10.27 9.46 5.14
C PHE A 125 8.92 10.16 4.98
N LEU A 126 8.94 11.44 4.62
CA LEU A 126 7.76 12.15 4.16
C LEU A 126 7.63 11.96 2.65
N VAL A 127 6.58 11.24 2.26
CA VAL A 127 6.27 10.95 0.86
C VAL A 127 5.07 11.79 0.44
N ASN A 128 5.26 12.68 -0.54
CA ASN A 128 4.18 13.50 -1.03
C ASN A 128 3.20 12.67 -1.89
N LEU A 129 1.91 12.71 -1.54
CA LEU A 129 0.87 11.91 -2.19
C LEU A 129 0.73 12.24 -3.68
N SER A 130 0.73 13.52 -4.05
CA SER A 130 0.62 13.92 -5.45
C SER A 130 1.83 13.50 -6.27
N LYS A 131 3.04 13.56 -5.68
CA LYS A 131 4.26 13.10 -6.34
C LYS A 131 4.33 11.58 -6.47
N LEU A 132 3.77 10.83 -5.52
CA LEU A 132 3.76 9.36 -5.56
C LEU A 132 3.12 8.82 -6.84
N PHE A 133 2.13 9.53 -7.36
CA PHE A 133 1.40 9.15 -8.57
C PHE A 133 1.71 10.07 -9.77
N SER A 134 2.78 10.87 -9.70
CA SER A 134 3.19 11.71 -10.83
C SER A 134 3.78 10.84 -11.94
N THR A 135 3.67 11.34 -13.18
CA THR A 135 4.24 10.67 -14.36
C THR A 135 5.72 10.38 -14.21
N ASP A 136 6.49 11.29 -13.59
CA ASP A 136 7.93 11.14 -13.43
C ASP A 136 8.28 10.04 -12.43
N THR A 137 7.59 9.99 -11.30
CA THR A 137 7.71 8.90 -10.32
C THR A 137 7.36 7.56 -10.94
N LEU A 138 6.30 7.49 -11.74
CA LEU A 138 5.89 6.26 -12.41
C LEU A 138 6.90 5.80 -13.48
N LYS A 139 7.52 6.73 -14.22
CA LYS A 139 8.61 6.42 -15.15
C LYS A 139 9.83 5.88 -14.41
N LEU A 140 10.22 6.54 -13.31
CA LEU A 140 11.33 6.08 -12.49
C LEU A 140 11.07 4.68 -11.92
N TYR A 141 9.88 4.44 -11.37
CA TYR A 141 9.49 3.14 -10.85
C TYR A 141 9.56 2.04 -11.91
N LYS A 142 9.10 2.31 -13.15
CA LYS A 142 9.22 1.36 -14.27
C LYS A 142 10.67 1.04 -14.59
N ASN A 143 11.55 2.05 -14.60
CA ASN A 143 12.98 1.86 -14.85
C ASN A 143 13.62 0.98 -13.76
N ILE A 144 13.35 1.28 -12.49
CA ILE A 144 13.85 0.48 -11.36
C ILE A 144 13.34 -0.96 -11.44
N SER A 145 12.06 -1.14 -11.77
CA SER A 145 11.43 -2.47 -11.84
C SER A 145 11.90 -3.32 -13.02
N THR A 146 12.54 -2.73 -14.03
CA THR A 146 13.10 -3.44 -15.20
C THR A 146 14.56 -3.86 -14.97
N LEU A 147 15.21 -3.33 -13.94
CA LEU A 147 16.61 -3.62 -13.58
C LEU A 147 16.76 -4.75 -12.55
N VAL A 148 15.65 -5.37 -12.15
CA VAL A 148 15.56 -6.51 -11.22
C VAL A 148 15.06 -7.72 -11.99
#